data_AF-A0A7T9CC49-F1
#
_entry.id   AF-A0A7T9CC49-F1
#
_cell.length_a   1.000
_cell.length_b   1.000
_cell.length_c   1.000
_cell.angle_alpha   90.00
_cell.angle_beta   90.00
_cell.angle_gamma   90.00
#
_symmetry.space_group_name_H-M   'P 1'
#
loop_
_entity.id
_entity.type
_entity.pdbx_description
1 polymer ?
#
loop_
_entity_poly.entity_id
_entity_poly.type
_entity_poly.pdbx_seq_one_letter_code
_entity_poly.pdbx_strand_id
1 'polypeptide(L)'
;MQKNTAFSLGNIALIDKIDSETNFFASVLGGVGGRSKSFIPSVKLLISNKLNQSVSINKILDFTPDELLKTLGFEDTISDRSLYRTLELGYSRDNQPGKLQIAFGISVGLNNIPTMLTIQKGNVQDKKHMQMLIRLCSSVLPEGSLLVFDCGGNTQDNKRRIRDLKFHYLTLKAKKKGPYRNEITIYHARKESQVSFVSGNRVYSCVKYRDGEEVRAYIFL
;
A
#
# COMPACT_ATOMS: atom_id res chain seq x y z
N MET A 1 -8.73 38.42 21.86
CA MET A 1 -7.91 38.97 20.76
C MET A 1 -7.88 37.92 19.66
N GLN A 2 -8.51 38.17 18.52
CA GLN A 2 -8.44 37.26 17.37
C GLN A 2 -7.01 37.32 16.83
N LYS A 3 -6.28 36.20 16.88
CA LYS A 3 -4.90 36.14 16.38
C LYS A 3 -4.99 36.23 14.86
N ASN A 4 -4.24 37.15 14.23
CA ASN A 4 -4.18 37.21 12.77
C ASN A 4 -3.54 35.91 12.27
N THR A 5 -4.34 35.06 11.66
CA THR A 5 -3.90 33.76 11.15
C THR A 5 -3.61 33.86 9.66
N ALA A 6 -2.38 33.53 9.25
CA ALA A 6 -2.01 33.39 7.84
C ALA A 6 -1.64 31.94 7.55
N PHE A 7 -2.33 31.29 6.61
CA PHE A 7 -2.00 29.95 6.11
C PHE A 7 -2.16 29.89 4.58
N SER A 8 -1.39 29.00 3.95
CA SER A 8 -1.37 28.87 2.48
C SER A 8 -2.69 28.29 1.97
N LEU A 9 -3.52 29.14 1.35
CA LEU A 9 -4.76 28.76 0.68
C LEU A 9 -4.53 27.84 -0.52
N GLY A 10 -3.36 27.91 -1.17
CA GLY A 10 -3.07 27.13 -2.37
C GLY A 10 -3.12 25.62 -2.17
N ASN A 11 -2.62 25.13 -1.03
CA ASN A 11 -2.62 23.70 -0.72
C ASN A 11 -4.03 23.18 -0.42
N ILE A 12 -4.83 24.00 0.26
CA ILE A 12 -6.23 23.68 0.57
C ILE A 12 -7.05 23.68 -0.71
N ALA A 13 -6.92 24.72 -1.52
CA ALA A 13 -7.60 24.82 -2.81
C ALA A 13 -7.26 23.63 -3.71
N LEU A 14 -6.01 23.14 -3.68
CA LEU A 14 -5.63 21.93 -4.41
C LEU A 14 -6.31 20.67 -3.85
N ILE A 15 -6.29 20.48 -2.53
CA ILE A 15 -6.93 19.33 -1.85
C ILE A 15 -8.45 19.33 -2.11
N ASP A 16 -9.10 20.48 -1.96
CA ASP A 16 -10.55 20.65 -2.14
C ASP A 16 -10.95 20.56 -3.60
N LYS A 17 -10.14 21.08 -4.54
CA LYS A 17 -10.37 20.91 -5.98
C LYS A 17 -10.31 19.44 -6.37
N ILE A 18 -9.27 18.73 -5.91
CA ILE A 18 -9.16 17.28 -6.16
C ILE A 18 -10.37 16.56 -5.57
N ASP A 19 -10.72 16.83 -4.31
CA ASP A 19 -11.84 16.14 -3.65
C ASP A 19 -13.20 16.47 -4.26
N SER A 20 -13.45 17.72 -4.67
CA SER A 20 -14.71 18.12 -5.29
C SER A 20 -14.89 17.56 -6.70
N GLU A 21 -13.82 17.47 -7.49
CA GLU A 21 -13.87 16.92 -8.85
C GLU A 21 -13.95 15.39 -8.87
N THR A 22 -13.39 14.72 -7.86
CA THR A 22 -13.17 13.27 -7.91
C THR A 22 -13.79 12.49 -6.75
N ASN A 23 -14.28 13.17 -5.71
CA ASN A 23 -14.70 12.58 -4.44
C ASN A 23 -13.64 11.62 -3.86
N PHE A 24 -12.36 11.95 -4.08
CA PHE A 24 -11.23 11.06 -3.82
C PHE A 24 -11.19 10.59 -2.38
N PHE A 25 -11.29 11.48 -1.39
CA PHE A 25 -11.08 11.08 -0.01
C PHE A 25 -12.23 10.22 0.49
N ALA A 26 -13.50 10.53 0.16
CA ALA A 26 -14.61 9.69 0.59
C ALA A 26 -14.63 8.34 -0.15
N SER A 27 -14.37 8.32 -1.45
CA SER A 27 -14.36 7.10 -2.26
C SER A 27 -13.23 6.14 -1.87
N VAL A 28 -12.06 6.67 -1.55
CA VAL A 28 -10.88 5.87 -1.19
C VAL A 28 -10.85 5.54 0.31
N LEU A 29 -11.22 6.48 1.17
CA LEU A 29 -10.98 6.39 2.62
C LEU A 29 -12.22 6.09 3.45
N GLY A 30 -13.43 6.17 2.86
CA GLY A 30 -14.69 6.00 3.57
C GLY A 30 -14.80 4.65 4.29
N GLY A 31 -14.25 3.58 3.71
CA GLY A 31 -14.22 2.24 4.33
C GLY A 31 -13.06 2.00 5.30
N VAL A 32 -12.07 2.90 5.36
CA VAL A 32 -10.80 2.69 6.07
C VAL A 32 -10.81 3.34 7.45
N GLY A 33 -11.46 4.49 7.59
CA GLY A 33 -11.51 5.24 8.85
C GLY A 33 -12.32 4.58 9.98
N GLY A 34 -13.05 3.50 9.69
CA GLY A 34 -13.91 2.83 10.66
C GLY A 34 -14.97 3.79 11.22
N ARG A 35 -15.03 3.91 12.55
CA ARG A 35 -15.93 4.86 13.25
C ARG A 35 -15.28 6.22 13.52
N SER A 36 -14.06 6.46 13.04
CA SER A 36 -13.32 7.69 13.35
C SER A 36 -13.80 8.84 12.48
N LYS A 37 -14.47 9.82 13.10
CA LYS A 37 -14.91 11.06 12.43
C LYS A 37 -13.74 11.92 11.95
N SER A 38 -12.57 11.81 12.58
CA SER A 38 -11.40 12.65 12.30
C SER A 38 -10.39 12.01 11.34
N PHE A 39 -10.65 10.80 10.81
CA PHE A 39 -9.68 10.09 9.96
C PHE A 39 -9.41 10.82 8.64
N ILE A 40 -10.44 11.12 7.87
CA ILE A 40 -10.31 11.84 6.60
C ILE A 40 -9.69 13.24 6.83
N PRO A 41 -10.18 14.04 7.79
CA PRO A 41 -9.54 15.31 8.15
C PRO A 41 -8.05 15.16 8.52
N SER A 42 -7.68 14.11 9.26
CA SER A 42 -6.28 13.82 9.62
C SER A 42 -5.42 13.52 8.41
N VAL A 43 -5.92 12.74 7.45
CA VAL A 43 -5.19 12.47 6.20
C VAL A 43 -5.01 13.75 5.38
N LYS A 44 -6.06 14.58 5.26
CA LYS A 44 -5.99 15.90 4.59
C LYS A 44 -4.96 16.82 5.27
N LEU A 45 -4.91 16.86 6.60
CA LEU A 45 -3.92 17.62 7.37
C LEU A 45 -2.48 17.17 7.09
N LEU A 46 -2.25 15.86 7.04
CA LEU A 46 -0.92 15.31 6.77
C LEU A 46 -0.44 15.59 5.35
N ILE A 47 -1.34 15.53 4.37
CA ILE A 47 -1.05 15.93 2.99
C ILE A 47 -0.78 17.43 2.91
N SER A 48 -1.60 18.26 3.55
CA SER A 48 -1.41 19.72 3.60
C SER A 48 -0.06 20.10 4.21
N ASN A 49 0.33 19.47 5.32
CA ASN A 49 1.67 19.66 5.91
C ASN A 49 2.78 19.26 4.94
N LYS A 50 2.61 18.13 4.24
CA LYS A 50 3.61 17.65 3.28
C LYS A 50 3.80 18.60 2.07
N LEU A 51 2.72 19.26 1.65
CA LEU A 51 2.72 20.26 0.58
C LEU A 51 3.16 21.66 1.05
N ASN A 52 3.28 21.88 2.36
CA ASN A 52 3.70 23.16 2.94
C ASN A 52 5.13 23.04 3.50
N GLN A 53 5.37 23.58 4.70
CA GLN A 53 6.67 23.59 5.37
C GLN A 53 7.18 22.18 5.75
N SER A 54 6.37 21.13 5.58
CA SER A 54 6.72 19.73 5.87
C SER A 54 7.34 19.58 7.26
N VAL A 55 6.73 20.24 8.26
CA VAL A 55 7.21 20.20 9.64
C VAL A 55 7.07 18.79 10.22
N SER A 56 7.82 18.52 11.28
CA SER A 56 7.69 17.26 12.02
C SER A 56 6.25 17.05 12.45
N ILE A 57 5.74 15.83 12.22
CA ILE A 57 4.37 15.46 12.61
C ILE A 57 4.15 15.68 14.10
N ASN A 58 5.19 15.49 14.94
CA ASN A 58 5.10 15.71 16.38
C ASN A 58 4.93 17.18 16.80
N LYS A 59 5.05 18.11 15.83
CA LYS A 59 4.87 19.55 16.03
C LYS A 59 3.81 20.12 15.13
N ILE A 60 3.12 19.29 14.34
CA ILE A 60 2.22 19.77 13.28
C ILE A 60 1.10 20.64 13.87
N LEU A 61 0.55 20.29 15.04
CA LEU A 61 -0.49 21.07 15.70
C LEU A 61 0.03 22.41 16.24
N ASP A 62 1.31 22.51 16.60
CA ASP A 62 1.94 23.79 17.01
C ASP A 62 1.95 24.82 15.87
N PHE A 63 1.99 24.34 14.63
CA PHE A 63 2.06 25.15 13.41
C PHE A 63 0.77 25.13 12.59
N THR A 64 -0.28 24.44 13.05
CA THR A 64 -1.57 24.35 12.35
C THR A 64 -2.60 25.20 13.07
N PRO A 65 -3.05 26.31 12.47
CA PRO A 65 -4.10 27.13 13.08
C PRO A 65 -5.45 26.41 13.14
N ASP A 66 -6.28 26.78 14.13
CA ASP A 66 -7.63 26.23 14.29
C ASP A 66 -8.52 26.48 13.07
N GLU A 67 -8.35 27.62 12.39
CA GLU A 67 -9.09 27.90 11.14
C GLU A 67 -8.75 26.90 10.02
N LEU A 68 -7.48 26.49 9.93
CA LEU A 68 -7.04 25.48 8.97
C LEU A 68 -7.65 24.12 9.31
N LEU A 69 -7.67 23.74 10.59
CA LEU A 69 -8.30 22.49 11.04
C LEU A 69 -9.79 22.45 10.68
N LYS A 70 -10.53 23.52 10.96
CA LYS A 70 -11.95 23.61 10.58
C LYS A 70 -12.15 23.47 9.07
N THR A 71 -11.29 24.11 8.28
CA THR A 71 -11.36 24.03 6.81
C THR A 71 -11.12 22.60 6.30
N LEU A 72 -10.24 21.85 6.95
CA LEU A 72 -9.96 20.44 6.61
C LEU A 72 -11.03 19.46 7.11
N GLY A 73 -12.07 19.95 7.78
CA GLY A 73 -13.23 19.16 8.23
C GLY A 73 -13.13 18.63 9.66
N PHE A 74 -12.29 19.21 10.52
CA PHE A 74 -12.31 18.90 11.96
C PHE A 74 -13.46 19.66 12.64
N GLU A 75 -14.40 18.92 13.25
CA GLU A 75 -15.53 19.47 14.01
C GLU A 75 -15.11 19.91 15.43
N ASP A 76 -14.20 19.16 16.05
CA ASP A 76 -13.69 19.37 17.42
C ASP A 76 -12.18 19.62 17.43
N THR A 77 -11.66 20.14 18.56
CA THR A 77 -10.22 20.23 18.80
C THR A 77 -9.57 18.85 18.76
N ILE A 78 -8.58 18.69 17.88
CA ILE A 78 -7.84 17.44 17.75
C ILE A 78 -6.70 17.38 18.77
N SER A 79 -6.60 16.28 19.51
CA SER A 79 -5.42 16.00 20.33
C SER A 79 -4.32 15.35 19.51
N ASP A 80 -3.06 15.63 19.88
CA ASP A 80 -1.87 14.93 19.41
C ASP A 80 -2.06 13.42 19.35
N ARG A 81 -2.59 12.83 20.44
CA ARG A 81 -2.85 11.39 20.51
C ARG A 81 -3.81 10.89 19.44
N SER A 82 -4.80 11.70 19.06
CA SER A 82 -5.79 11.34 18.04
C SER A 82 -5.20 11.45 16.65
N LEU A 83 -4.40 12.48 16.39
CA LEU A 83 -3.65 12.62 15.13
C LEU A 83 -2.61 11.52 14.97
N TYR A 84 -1.85 11.25 16.04
CA TYR A 84 -0.85 10.19 16.07
C TYR A 84 -1.48 8.81 15.99
N ARG A 85 -2.74 8.60 16.36
CA ARG A 85 -3.43 7.31 16.15
C ARG A 85 -3.66 6.99 14.67
N THR A 86 -3.76 8.03 13.83
CA THR A 86 -3.83 7.92 12.36
C THR A 86 -2.48 7.53 11.77
N LEU A 87 -1.40 7.67 12.54
CA LEU A 87 -0.02 7.44 12.13
C LEU A 87 0.59 6.31 12.97
N GLU A 88 1.62 5.62 12.46
CA GLU A 88 2.54 4.86 13.31
C GLU A 88 3.96 5.14 12.83
N LEU A 89 4.95 4.96 13.70
CA LEU A 89 6.35 5.03 13.29
C LEU A 89 6.55 4.02 12.16
N GLY A 90 6.96 4.49 10.98
CA GLY A 90 7.18 3.60 9.83
C GLY A 90 8.16 2.49 10.18
N TYR A 91 7.96 1.32 9.58
CA TYR A 91 8.85 0.18 9.79
C TYR A 91 10.29 0.57 9.43
N SER A 92 11.19 0.44 10.42
CA SER A 92 12.60 0.79 10.32
C SER A 92 13.43 -0.49 10.23
N ARG A 93 14.09 -0.71 9.09
CA ARG A 93 14.93 -1.91 8.88
C ARG A 93 16.21 -1.88 9.70
N ASP A 94 16.66 -0.68 10.06
CA ASP A 94 17.86 -0.34 10.81
C ASP A 94 17.58 -0.08 12.30
N ASN A 95 16.36 -0.37 12.78
CA ASN A 95 15.91 -0.20 14.17
C ASN A 95 16.02 1.24 14.72
N GLN A 96 16.24 2.23 13.87
CA GLN A 96 16.16 3.64 14.25
C GLN A 96 14.69 4.07 14.45
N PRO A 97 14.40 5.07 15.30
CA PRO A 97 13.04 5.61 15.45
C PRO A 97 12.51 6.06 14.08
N GLY A 98 11.59 5.29 13.50
CA GLY A 98 11.04 5.57 12.18
C GLY A 98 10.25 6.88 12.18
N LYS A 99 10.18 7.58 11.04
CA LYS A 99 9.28 8.75 10.92
C LYS A 99 7.83 8.27 11.03
N LEU A 100 6.94 9.07 11.63
CA LEU A 100 5.50 8.82 11.57
C LEU A 100 5.06 8.75 10.10
N GLN A 101 4.41 7.65 9.72
CA GLN A 101 4.10 7.33 8.33
C GLN A 101 2.66 6.80 8.20
N ILE A 102 2.13 6.96 7.00
CA ILE A 102 0.92 6.31 6.49
C ILE A 102 1.34 5.56 5.22
N ALA A 103 0.96 4.29 5.11
CA ALA A 103 1.20 3.45 3.96
C ALA A 103 0.00 3.49 3.01
N PHE A 104 0.26 3.69 1.73
CA PHE A 104 -0.73 3.63 0.66
C PHE A 104 -0.46 2.37 -0.16
N GLY A 105 -1.43 1.46 -0.25
CA GLY A 105 -1.36 0.30 -1.15
C GLY A 105 -2.26 0.54 -2.35
N ILE A 106 -1.69 0.72 -3.53
CA ILE A 106 -2.42 0.94 -4.79
C ILE A 106 -2.42 -0.38 -5.58
N SER A 107 -3.58 -0.77 -6.09
CA SER A 107 -3.71 -1.83 -7.09
C SER A 107 -4.12 -1.22 -8.41
N VAL A 108 -3.43 -1.64 -9.47
CA VAL A 108 -3.60 -1.10 -10.82
C VAL A 108 -3.98 -2.25 -11.75
N GLY A 109 -4.98 -2.03 -12.59
CA GLY A 109 -5.37 -2.96 -13.63
C GLY A 109 -4.32 -3.05 -14.75
N LEU A 110 -4.45 -4.06 -15.63
CA LEU A 110 -3.56 -4.26 -16.78
C LEU A 110 -3.51 -3.05 -17.74
N ASN A 111 -4.55 -2.24 -17.75
CA ASN A 111 -4.67 -1.00 -18.53
C ASN A 111 -4.03 0.22 -17.86
N ASN A 112 -3.25 0.04 -16.78
CA ASN A 112 -2.65 1.10 -15.97
C ASN A 112 -3.68 2.00 -15.24
N ILE A 113 -4.94 1.59 -15.16
CA ILE A 113 -5.96 2.32 -14.40
C ILE A 113 -5.93 1.86 -12.95
N PRO A 114 -5.73 2.76 -11.97
CA PRO A 114 -5.87 2.44 -10.55
C PRO A 114 -7.27 1.87 -10.31
N THR A 115 -7.32 0.61 -9.91
CA THR A 115 -8.57 -0.09 -9.62
C THR A 115 -8.86 -0.06 -8.12
N MET A 116 -7.83 0.15 -7.29
CA MET A 116 -7.99 0.17 -5.85
C MET A 116 -6.91 0.95 -5.12
N LEU A 117 -7.27 1.49 -3.96
CA LEU A 117 -6.35 2.12 -3.04
C LEU A 117 -6.71 1.74 -1.60
N THR A 118 -5.68 1.51 -0.80
CA THR A 118 -5.78 1.12 0.61
C THR A 118 -4.88 2.04 1.42
N ILE A 119 -5.33 2.48 2.58
CA ILE A 119 -4.51 3.28 3.50
C ILE A 119 -4.34 2.52 4.80
N GLN A 120 -3.11 2.42 5.27
CA GLN A 120 -2.76 1.79 6.54
C GLN A 120 -1.78 2.64 7.31
N LYS A 121 -1.64 2.37 8.60
CA LYS A 121 -0.61 3.01 9.41
C LYS A 121 0.78 2.57 8.93
N GLY A 122 1.79 3.42 9.06
CA GLY A 122 3.11 3.20 8.46
C GLY A 122 3.88 1.96 8.92
N ASN A 123 3.54 1.36 10.07
CA ASN A 123 4.19 0.14 10.56
C ASN A 123 3.41 -1.14 10.26
N VAL A 124 2.31 -1.07 9.50
CA VAL A 124 1.58 -2.30 9.21
C VAL A 124 2.41 -3.16 8.27
N GLN A 125 2.78 -4.34 8.75
CA GLN A 125 3.55 -5.29 7.97
C GLN A 125 2.83 -5.64 6.66
N ASP A 126 3.56 -5.65 5.54
CA ASP A 126 3.02 -5.94 4.19
C ASP A 126 2.14 -7.20 4.14
N LYS A 127 2.50 -8.23 4.92
CA LYS A 127 1.72 -9.47 5.06
C LYS A 127 0.29 -9.23 5.52
N LYS A 128 0.10 -8.35 6.51
CA LYS A 128 -1.20 -7.93 7.04
C LYS A 128 -1.88 -6.94 6.10
N HIS A 129 -1.12 -6.05 5.48
CA HIS A 129 -1.66 -5.11 4.50
C HIS A 129 -2.29 -5.85 3.31
N MET A 130 -1.59 -6.86 2.81
CA MET A 130 -2.05 -7.70 1.70
C MET A 130 -3.38 -8.41 1.98
N GLN A 131 -3.65 -8.83 3.22
CA GLN A 131 -4.94 -9.46 3.57
C GLN A 131 -6.13 -8.51 3.32
N MET A 132 -5.96 -7.24 3.67
CA MET A 132 -6.98 -6.22 3.42
C MET A 132 -7.13 -5.97 1.91
N LEU A 133 -6.02 -5.93 1.18
CA LEU A 133 -6.03 -5.74 -0.28
C LEU A 133 -6.73 -6.92 -0.99
N ILE A 134 -6.46 -8.17 -0.59
CA ILE A 134 -7.13 -9.38 -1.12
C ILE A 134 -8.64 -9.32 -0.89
N ARG A 135 -9.07 -8.93 0.33
CA ARG A 135 -10.50 -8.81 0.66
C ARG A 135 -11.20 -7.77 -0.20
N LEU A 136 -10.55 -6.67 -0.52
CA LEU A 136 -11.14 -5.66 -1.39
C LEU A 136 -11.12 -6.10 -2.87
N CYS A 137 -10.11 -6.87 -3.29
CA CYS A 137 -10.05 -7.44 -4.63
C CYS A 137 -11.26 -8.34 -4.89
N SER A 138 -11.75 -9.10 -3.90
CA SER A 138 -12.93 -9.95 -4.10
C SER A 138 -14.22 -9.21 -4.39
N SER A 139 -14.33 -7.93 -4.02
CA SER A 139 -15.52 -7.12 -4.32
C SER A 139 -15.50 -6.46 -5.69
N VAL A 140 -14.35 -6.42 -6.36
CA VAL A 140 -14.17 -5.66 -7.61
C VAL A 140 -13.74 -6.55 -8.77
N LEU A 141 -12.87 -7.52 -8.51
CA LEU A 141 -12.29 -8.36 -9.55
C LEU A 141 -13.15 -9.59 -9.83
N PRO A 142 -13.35 -9.96 -11.10
CA PRO A 142 -14.05 -11.19 -11.46
C PRO A 142 -13.24 -12.44 -11.08
N GLU A 143 -13.94 -13.58 -10.87
CA GLU A 143 -13.30 -14.89 -10.66
C GLU A 143 -12.25 -15.17 -11.76
N GLY A 144 -11.15 -15.83 -11.40
CA GLY A 144 -10.04 -16.10 -12.33
C GLY A 144 -9.06 -14.94 -12.55
N SER A 145 -9.24 -13.79 -11.90
CA SER A 145 -8.27 -12.67 -11.97
C SER A 145 -6.89 -13.05 -11.42
N LEU A 146 -5.82 -12.49 -12.00
CA LEU A 146 -4.42 -12.70 -11.58
C LEU A 146 -3.91 -11.53 -10.72
N LEU A 147 -3.54 -11.80 -9.47
CA LEU A 147 -2.89 -10.82 -8.59
C LEU A 147 -1.37 -10.92 -8.69
N VAL A 148 -0.71 -9.82 -9.08
CA VAL A 148 0.76 -9.73 -9.09
C VAL A 148 1.23 -8.89 -7.91
N PHE A 149 2.08 -9.45 -7.05
CA PHE A 149 2.57 -8.74 -5.86
C PHE A 149 4.00 -9.14 -5.48
N ASP A 150 4.65 -8.30 -4.68
CA ASP A 150 6.03 -8.45 -4.29
C ASP A 150 6.26 -9.61 -3.29
N CYS A 151 7.51 -9.79 -2.82
CA CYS A 151 7.81 -10.85 -1.87
C CYS A 151 7.35 -10.54 -0.43
N GLY A 152 7.05 -9.28 -0.10
CA GLY A 152 6.56 -8.87 1.23
C GLY A 152 5.19 -9.48 1.54
N GLY A 153 4.31 -9.56 0.55
CA GLY A 153 3.00 -10.21 0.65
C GLY A 153 3.02 -11.75 0.59
N ASN A 154 4.17 -12.37 0.28
CA ASN A 154 4.29 -13.81 0.01
C ASN A 154 4.24 -14.66 1.29
N THR A 155 3.03 -15.05 1.70
CA THR A 155 2.78 -15.99 2.81
C THR A 155 1.83 -17.10 2.38
N GLN A 156 1.89 -18.25 3.05
CA GLN A 156 0.99 -19.37 2.76
C GLN A 156 -0.49 -19.00 3.03
N ASP A 157 -0.75 -18.20 4.07
CA ASP A 157 -2.10 -17.70 4.38
C ASP A 157 -2.64 -16.80 3.27
N ASN A 158 -1.84 -15.84 2.79
CA ASN A 158 -2.27 -14.95 1.71
C ASN A 158 -2.52 -15.70 0.40
N LYS A 159 -1.67 -16.68 0.06
CA LYS A 159 -1.89 -17.53 -1.12
C LYS A 159 -3.18 -18.33 -1.01
N ARG A 160 -3.45 -18.92 0.16
CA ARG A 160 -4.69 -19.66 0.41
C ARG A 160 -5.90 -18.75 0.21
N ARG A 161 -5.92 -17.57 0.85
CA ARG A 161 -7.01 -16.58 0.71
C ARG A 161 -7.27 -16.20 -0.76
N ILE A 162 -6.21 -16.02 -1.55
CA ILE A 162 -6.35 -15.72 -2.98
C ILE A 162 -7.00 -16.90 -3.71
N ARG A 163 -6.59 -18.14 -3.43
CA ARG A 163 -7.14 -19.34 -4.08
C ARG A 163 -8.56 -19.65 -3.63
N ASP A 164 -8.92 -19.40 -2.37
CA ASP A 164 -10.28 -19.56 -1.85
C ASP A 164 -11.26 -18.63 -2.57
N LEU A 165 -10.78 -17.46 -3.01
CA LEU A 165 -11.52 -16.51 -3.85
C LEU A 165 -11.48 -16.86 -5.35
N LYS A 166 -10.94 -18.04 -5.72
CA LYS A 166 -10.73 -18.52 -7.09
C LYS A 166 -9.88 -17.57 -7.96
N PHE A 167 -9.05 -16.75 -7.35
CA PHE A 167 -8.09 -15.90 -8.05
C PHE A 167 -6.76 -16.62 -8.24
N HIS A 168 -5.99 -16.21 -9.26
CA HIS A 168 -4.62 -16.63 -9.47
C HIS A 168 -3.64 -15.62 -8.86
N TYR A 169 -2.38 -16.02 -8.67
CA TYR A 169 -1.33 -15.10 -8.22
C TYR A 169 0.00 -15.33 -8.92
N LEU A 170 0.79 -14.26 -8.97
CA LEU A 170 2.21 -14.26 -9.32
C LEU A 170 2.96 -13.44 -8.28
N THR A 171 3.96 -14.03 -7.63
CA THR A 171 4.75 -13.34 -6.60
C THR A 171 6.20 -13.77 -6.62
N LEU A 172 7.07 -12.88 -6.15
CA LEU A 172 8.50 -13.14 -6.01
C LEU A 172 8.79 -14.02 -4.78
N LYS A 173 9.71 -14.97 -4.94
CA LYS A 173 10.25 -15.74 -3.81
C LYS A 173 11.33 -14.92 -3.09
N ALA A 174 11.26 -14.86 -1.76
CA ALA A 174 12.22 -14.09 -0.96
C ALA A 174 13.68 -14.53 -1.23
N LYS A 175 14.56 -13.58 -1.56
CA LYS A 175 15.99 -13.78 -1.87
C LYS A 175 16.79 -14.24 -0.65
N LYS A 176 16.61 -15.49 -0.22
CA LYS A 176 17.45 -16.15 0.79
C LYS A 176 18.20 -17.31 0.12
N LYS A 177 19.51 -17.42 0.35
CA LYS A 177 20.37 -18.45 -0.29
C LYS A 177 19.86 -19.89 -0.11
N GLY A 178 19.28 -20.19 1.06
CA GLY A 178 18.80 -21.54 1.40
C GLY A 178 17.66 -22.03 0.49
N PRO A 179 16.51 -21.32 0.43
CA PRO A 179 15.38 -21.70 -0.42
C PRO A 179 15.79 -21.99 -1.87
N TYR A 180 16.53 -21.09 -2.51
CA TYR A 180 16.88 -21.20 -3.93
C TYR A 180 17.72 -22.42 -4.30
N ARG A 181 18.46 -23.04 -3.35
CA ARG A 181 19.28 -24.24 -3.66
C ARG A 181 18.43 -25.36 -4.24
N ASN A 182 17.31 -25.66 -3.60
CA ASN A 182 16.42 -26.73 -4.05
C ASN A 182 15.80 -26.40 -5.41
N GLU A 183 15.47 -25.14 -5.64
CA GLU A 183 14.88 -24.69 -6.90
C GLU A 183 15.87 -24.73 -8.06
N ILE A 184 17.13 -24.36 -7.83
CA ILE A 184 18.21 -24.49 -8.82
C ILE A 184 18.44 -25.97 -9.16
N THR A 185 18.44 -26.86 -8.16
CA THR A 185 18.56 -28.30 -8.40
C THR A 185 17.40 -28.82 -9.26
N ILE A 186 16.16 -28.43 -8.96
CA ILE A 186 14.98 -28.83 -9.77
C ILE A 186 15.09 -28.30 -11.20
N TYR A 187 15.53 -27.06 -11.36
CA TYR A 187 15.72 -26.44 -12.67
C TYR A 187 16.70 -27.23 -13.55
N HIS A 188 17.86 -27.60 -12.99
CA HIS A 188 18.86 -28.40 -13.72
C HIS A 188 18.43 -29.84 -13.95
N ALA A 189 17.64 -30.43 -13.05
CA ALA A 189 17.11 -31.79 -13.21
C ALA A 189 16.04 -31.89 -14.31
N ARG A 190 15.36 -30.78 -14.65
CA ARG A 190 14.26 -30.75 -15.62
C ARG A 190 14.63 -30.06 -16.93
N LYS A 191 15.81 -30.36 -17.48
CA LYS A 191 16.30 -29.79 -18.75
C LYS A 191 15.30 -29.92 -19.89
N GLU A 192 14.61 -31.05 -20.00
CA GLU A 192 13.67 -31.30 -21.10
C GLU A 192 12.39 -30.46 -21.03
N SER A 193 12.08 -29.88 -19.87
CA SER A 193 10.95 -28.98 -19.67
C SER A 193 11.35 -27.51 -19.66
N GLN A 194 12.61 -27.19 -19.98
CA GLN A 194 13.09 -25.82 -20.06
C GLN A 194 12.52 -25.13 -21.31
N VAL A 195 11.91 -23.97 -21.09
CA VAL A 195 11.46 -23.07 -22.15
C VAL A 195 12.33 -21.82 -22.11
N SER A 196 12.99 -21.52 -23.22
CA SER A 196 13.79 -20.30 -23.37
C SER A 196 13.05 -19.25 -24.17
N PHE A 197 13.17 -17.99 -23.75
CA PHE A 197 12.60 -16.84 -24.46
C PHE A 197 13.54 -15.65 -24.38
N VAL A 198 13.45 -14.77 -25.37
CA VAL A 198 14.29 -13.56 -25.45
C VAL A 198 13.45 -12.35 -25.04
N SER A 199 14.01 -11.50 -24.17
CA SER A 199 13.41 -10.21 -23.83
C SER A 199 14.49 -9.14 -23.84
N GLY A 200 14.44 -8.25 -24.83
CA GLY A 200 15.54 -7.33 -25.14
C GLY A 200 16.80 -8.11 -25.57
N ASN A 201 17.94 -7.78 -24.98
CA ASN A 201 19.23 -8.44 -25.29
C ASN A 201 19.57 -9.59 -24.33
N ARG A 202 18.56 -10.13 -23.61
CA ARG A 202 18.76 -11.20 -22.63
C ARG A 202 17.94 -12.41 -22.99
N VAL A 203 18.57 -13.58 -22.87
CA VAL A 203 17.90 -14.88 -22.96
C VAL A 203 17.49 -15.26 -21.55
N TYR A 204 16.23 -15.61 -21.40
CA TYR A 204 15.65 -16.11 -20.17
C TYR A 204 15.30 -17.57 -20.37
N SER A 205 15.41 -18.36 -19.31
CA SER A 205 15.09 -19.78 -19.34
C SER A 205 14.20 -20.12 -18.15
N CYS A 206 13.16 -20.91 -18.40
CA CYS A 206 12.07 -21.14 -17.48
C CYS A 206 11.78 -22.64 -17.33
N VAL A 207 11.64 -23.11 -16.09
CA VAL A 207 11.00 -24.40 -15.80
C VAL A 207 9.72 -24.16 -15.04
N LYS A 208 8.63 -24.71 -15.55
CA LYS A 208 7.35 -24.80 -14.85
C LYS A 208 7.24 -26.18 -14.21
N TYR A 209 7.00 -26.22 -12.90
CA TYR A 209 6.66 -27.46 -12.21
C TYR A 209 5.51 -27.25 -11.23
N ARG A 210 4.81 -28.35 -10.94
CA ARG A 210 3.73 -28.39 -9.95
C ARG A 210 4.27 -28.94 -8.63
N ASP A 211 4.09 -28.19 -7.55
CA ASP A 211 4.40 -28.60 -6.18
C ASP A 211 3.09 -28.68 -5.38
N GLY A 212 2.51 -29.87 -5.29
CA GLY A 212 1.15 -30.04 -4.75
C GLY A 212 0.12 -29.21 -5.55
N GLU A 213 -0.56 -28.28 -4.88
CA GLU A 213 -1.53 -27.38 -5.50
C GLU A 213 -0.90 -26.13 -6.12
N GLU A 214 0.36 -25.83 -5.82
CA GLU A 214 1.05 -24.67 -6.36
C GLU A 214 1.69 -24.98 -7.71
N VAL A 215 1.43 -24.14 -8.71
CA VAL A 215 2.22 -24.10 -9.93
C VAL A 215 3.35 -23.11 -9.73
N ARG A 216 4.59 -23.58 -9.81
CA ARG A 216 5.79 -22.76 -9.66
C ARG A 216 6.49 -22.66 -11.00
N ALA A 217 6.72 -21.43 -11.45
CA ALA A 217 7.54 -21.13 -12.61
C ALA A 217 8.81 -20.44 -12.13
N TYR A 218 9.96 -20.99 -12.48
CA TYR A 218 11.25 -20.42 -12.15
C TYR A 218 11.92 -19.91 -13.40
N ILE A 219 12.16 -18.61 -13.43
CA ILE A 219 12.88 -17.94 -14.50
C ILE A 219 14.31 -17.73 -14.02
N PHE A 220 15.26 -18.36 -14.69
CA PHE A 220 16.68 -18.17 -14.50
C PHE A 220 17.25 -17.38 -15.69
N LEU A 221 18.19 -16.51 -15.37
CA LEU A 221 19.06 -15.79 -16.32
C LEU A 221 20.26 -16.67 -16.67
#